data_AF-A0A1J9VCB2-F1
#
_entry.id   AF-A0A1J9VCB2-F1
#
_cell.length_a   1.000
_cell.length_b   1.000
_cell.length_c   1.000
_cell.angle_alpha   90.00
_cell.angle_beta   90.00
_cell.angle_gamma   90.00
#
_symmetry.space_group_name_H-M   'P 1'
#
loop_
_entity.id
_entity.type
_entity.pdbx_description
1 polymer ?
#
loop_
_entity_poly.entity_id
_entity_poly.type
_entity_poly.pdbx_seq_one_letter_code
_entity_poly.pdbx_strand_id
1 'polypeptide(L)'
;MKKIIGVIAIILLTYYALHSTPSLAVRAALFFEGHPIVAFSSEVTKERDVKKEAIPVEYATLYSDKEEEPEHYFFPTVRAHGSGIDMLSACVKKDWFFYKAELGCY
;
A
#
# COMPACT_ATOMS: atom_id res chain seq x y z
N MET A 1 -12.50 -3.84 33.08
CA MET A 1 -12.74 -2.78 32.08
C MET A 1 -11.48 -2.04 31.65
N LYS A 2 -10.65 -1.47 32.56
CA LYS A 2 -9.37 -0.82 32.17
C LYS A 2 -8.44 -1.66 31.27
N LYS A 3 -8.29 -2.96 31.54
CA LYS A 3 -7.47 -3.87 30.71
C LYS A 3 -8.01 -4.03 29.29
N ILE A 4 -9.34 -4.11 29.14
CA ILE A 4 -10.01 -4.26 27.84
C ILE A 4 -9.86 -2.99 27.01
N ILE A 5 -10.04 -1.82 27.64
CA ILE A 5 -9.82 -0.51 26.99
C ILE A 5 -8.37 -0.38 26.52
N GLY A 6 -7.40 -0.84 27.32
CA GLY A 6 -6.00 -0.88 26.93
C GLY A 6 -5.73 -1.75 25.70
N VAL A 7 -6.32 -2.96 25.64
CA VAL A 7 -6.17 -3.85 24.49
C VAL A 7 -6.78 -3.24 23.22
N ILE A 8 -7.98 -2.65 23.33
CA ILE A 8 -8.64 -1.98 22.20
C ILE A 8 -7.79 -0.81 21.69
N ALA A 9 -7.25 0.00 22.60
CA ALA A 9 -6.38 1.12 22.23
C ALA A 9 -5.11 0.65 21.49
N ILE A 10 -4.49 -0.45 21.92
CA ILE A 10 -3.33 -1.04 21.25
C ILE A 10 -3.70 -1.50 19.83
N ILE A 11 -4.82 -2.19 19.66
CA ILE A 11 -5.27 -2.66 18.34
C ILE A 11 -5.48 -1.48 17.38
N LEU A 12 -6.16 -0.42 17.84
CA LEU A 12 -6.40 0.78 17.04
C LEU A 12 -5.09 1.48 16.66
N LEU A 13 -4.14 1.60 17.59
CA LEU A 13 -2.83 2.17 17.32
C LEU A 13 -2.04 1.33 16.32
N THR A 14 -2.07 0.00 16.44
CA THR A 14 -1.41 -0.88 15.46
C THR A 14 -2.03 -0.78 14.09
N TYR A 15 -3.37 -0.73 13.99
CA TYR A 15 -4.07 -0.54 12.73
C TYR A 15 -3.68 0.80 12.10
N TYR A 16 -3.66 1.86 12.90
CA TYR A 16 -3.24 3.18 12.44
C TYR A 16 -1.81 3.17 11.92
N ALA A 17 -0.87 2.57 12.65
CA ALA A 17 0.51 2.44 12.19
C ALA A 17 0.58 1.68 10.86
N LEU A 18 -0.14 0.55 10.73
CA LEU A 18 -0.15 -0.30 9.53
C LEU A 18 -0.71 0.39 8.28
N HIS A 19 -1.61 1.35 8.45
CA HIS A 19 -2.24 2.06 7.34
C HIS A 19 -1.78 3.52 7.20
N SER A 20 -0.72 3.92 7.92
CA SER A 20 -0.22 5.31 7.94
C SER A 20 0.60 5.70 6.70
N THR A 21 1.20 4.72 6.01
CA THR A 21 1.98 4.95 4.80
C THR A 21 1.61 3.93 3.72
N PRO A 22 1.72 4.30 2.43
CA PRO A 22 1.30 3.42 1.35
C PRO A 22 2.11 2.11 1.33
N SER A 23 3.42 2.18 1.57
CA SER A 23 4.27 0.99 1.65
C SER A 23 3.87 0.03 2.78
N LEU A 24 3.48 0.54 3.95
CA LEU A 24 3.06 -0.33 5.06
C LEU A 24 1.69 -0.95 4.80
N ALA A 25 0.78 -0.22 4.15
CA ALA A 25 -0.52 -0.76 3.76
C ALA A 25 -0.37 -1.93 2.80
N VAL A 26 0.54 -1.86 1.82
CA VAL A 26 0.79 -2.99 0.91
C VAL A 26 1.44 -4.16 1.63
N ARG A 27 2.43 -3.89 2.50
CA ARG A 27 3.05 -4.95 3.31
C ARG A 27 2.04 -5.65 4.21
N ALA A 28 1.13 -4.90 4.82
CA ALA A 28 0.04 -5.45 5.62
C ALA A 28 -0.86 -6.34 4.76
N ALA A 29 -1.27 -5.87 3.57
CA ALA A 29 -2.07 -6.67 2.63
C ALA A 29 -1.37 -7.97 2.23
N LEU A 30 -0.09 -7.91 1.84
CA LEU A 30 0.73 -9.09 1.51
C LEU A 30 0.85 -10.06 2.70
N PHE A 31 0.99 -9.54 3.93
CA PHE A 31 1.06 -10.37 5.13
C PHE A 31 -0.25 -11.12 5.37
N PHE A 32 -1.41 -10.45 5.23
CA PHE A 32 -2.72 -11.07 5.42
C PHE A 32 -3.10 -12.04 4.30
N GLU A 33 -2.64 -11.83 3.07
CA GLU A 33 -2.78 -12.79 1.96
C GLU A 33 -1.84 -14.00 2.08
N GLY A 34 -1.01 -14.08 3.12
CA GLY A 34 -0.18 -15.26 3.39
C GLY A 34 1.24 -15.18 2.79
N HIS A 35 1.72 -13.98 2.47
CA HIS A 35 3.08 -13.73 1.99
C HIS A 35 3.92 -12.92 3.01
N PRO A 36 4.11 -13.41 4.25
CA PRO A 36 4.83 -12.66 5.28
C PRO A 36 6.30 -12.42 4.91
N ILE A 37 6.96 -13.36 4.23
CA ILE A 37 8.35 -13.20 3.80
C ILE A 37 8.50 -12.00 2.86
N VAL A 38 7.57 -11.84 1.91
CA VAL A 38 7.60 -10.72 0.95
C VAL A 38 7.24 -9.41 1.64
N ALA A 39 6.27 -9.42 2.56
CA ALA A 39 5.88 -8.26 3.35
C ALA A 39 7.04 -7.65 4.16
N PHE A 40 7.98 -8.47 4.63
CA PHE A 40 9.18 -8.01 5.36
C PHE A 40 10.41 -7.83 4.47
N SER A 41 10.38 -8.32 3.23
CA SER A 41 11.46 -8.15 2.27
C SER A 41 11.53 -6.72 1.73
N SER A 42 12.70 -6.32 1.25
CA SER A 42 12.91 -5.04 0.55
C SER A 42 12.38 -5.04 -0.89
N GLU A 43 11.68 -6.09 -1.33
CA GLU A 43 11.21 -6.26 -2.72
C GLU A 43 9.92 -5.48 -3.03
N VAL A 44 9.38 -4.74 -2.05
CA VAL A 44 8.29 -3.79 -2.26
C VAL A 44 8.83 -2.53 -2.96
N THR A 45 9.04 -2.63 -4.26
CA THR A 45 9.44 -1.50 -5.10
C THR A 45 8.21 -0.73 -5.56
N LYS A 46 8.15 0.56 -5.18
CA LYS A 46 7.18 1.51 -5.75
C LYS A 46 7.44 1.59 -7.24
N GLU A 47 6.40 1.38 -8.04
CA GLU A 47 6.49 1.57 -9.48
C GLU A 47 6.68 3.07 -9.73
N ARG A 48 7.75 3.43 -10.45
CA ARG A 48 8.01 4.83 -10.78
C ARG A 48 6.99 5.29 -11.79
N ASP A 49 6.13 6.20 -11.37
CA ASP A 49 5.24 6.91 -12.27
C ASP A 49 6.07 7.89 -13.11
N VAL A 50 6.49 7.42 -14.29
CA VAL A 50 7.34 8.15 -15.25
C VAL A 50 6.69 9.48 -15.65
N LYS A 51 5.35 9.58 -15.61
CA LYS A 51 4.65 10.84 -15.92
C LYS A 51 4.78 11.85 -14.79
N LYS A 52 4.66 11.43 -13.53
CA LYS A 52 4.86 12.32 -12.36
C LYS A 52 6.32 12.73 -12.16
N GLU A 53 7.27 11.83 -12.39
CA GLU A 53 8.71 12.16 -12.28
C GLU A 53 9.19 13.08 -13.42
N ALA A 54 8.54 13.03 -14.59
CA ALA A 54 8.86 13.89 -15.72
C ALA A 54 8.34 15.34 -15.57
N ILE A 55 7.41 15.58 -14.65
CA ILE A 55 6.89 16.93 -14.37
C ILE A 55 7.80 17.57 -13.30
N PRO A 56 8.51 18.67 -13.63
CA PRO A 56 9.31 19.38 -12.63
C PRO A 56 8.42 19.84 -11.48
N VAL A 57 8.96 19.85 -10.26
CA VAL A 57 8.21 20.13 -9.02
C VAL A 57 7.43 21.45 -9.11
N GLU A 58 7.95 22.44 -9.85
CA GLU A 58 7.30 23.74 -10.08
C GLU A 58 5.99 23.65 -10.89
N TYR A 59 5.85 22.64 -11.75
CA TYR A 59 4.71 22.45 -12.64
C TYR A 59 3.76 21.32 -12.19
N ALA A 60 4.12 20.61 -11.11
CA ALA A 60 3.31 19.53 -10.55
C ALA A 60 1.88 20.00 -10.22
N THR A 61 1.68 21.24 -9.78
CA THR A 61 0.37 21.79 -9.45
C THR A 61 -0.51 22.11 -10.66
N LEU A 62 0.09 22.27 -11.85
CA LEU A 62 -0.59 22.64 -13.09
C LEU A 62 -0.95 21.42 -13.95
N TYR A 63 -0.16 20.35 -13.85
CA TYR A 63 -0.27 19.17 -14.70
C TYR A 63 -0.53 17.86 -13.95
N SER A 64 -0.49 17.86 -12.61
CA SER A 64 -1.04 16.72 -11.87
C SER A 64 -2.55 16.76 -12.00
N ASP A 65 -3.14 15.71 -12.58
CA ASP A 65 -4.58 15.52 -12.51
C ASP A 65 -5.02 15.60 -11.04
N LYS A 66 -6.10 16.32 -10.79
CA LYS A 66 -6.60 16.61 -9.42
C LYS A 66 -7.13 15.36 -8.71
N GLU A 67 -7.22 14.23 -9.40
CA GLU A 67 -7.50 12.94 -8.81
C GLU A 67 -6.19 12.33 -8.32
N GLU A 68 -6.09 12.03 -7.03
CA GLU A 68 -4.97 11.28 -6.45
C GLU A 68 -4.88 9.91 -7.15
N GLU A 69 -4.14 9.84 -8.27
CA GLU A 69 -3.91 8.57 -8.95
C GLU A 69 -3.29 7.59 -7.95
N PRO A 70 -3.83 6.37 -7.86
CA PRO A 70 -3.38 5.39 -6.88
C PRO A 70 -1.90 5.10 -7.07
N GLU A 71 -1.14 4.99 -5.97
CA GLU A 71 0.25 4.60 -6.06
C GLU A 71 0.35 3.12 -6.44
N HIS A 72 1.07 2.83 -7.52
CA HIS A 72 1.29 1.45 -7.98
C HIS A 72 2.57 0.87 -7.38
N TYR A 73 2.49 -0.38 -6.93
CA TYR A 73 3.61 -1.14 -6.41
C TYR A 73 3.69 -2.48 -7.16
N PHE A 74 4.90 -2.91 -7.49
CA PHE A 74 5.13 -4.15 -8.22
C PHE A 74 6.00 -5.12 -7.42
N PHE A 75 5.62 -6.41 -7.45
CA PHE A 75 6.21 -7.49 -6.65
C PHE A 75 6.56 -8.68 -7.56
N PRO A 76 7.73 -8.67 -8.22
CA PRO A 76 8.09 -9.72 -9.20
C PRO A 76 8.21 -11.12 -8.57
N THR A 77 8.42 -11.18 -7.25
CA THR A 77 8.71 -12.41 -6.51
C THR A 77 7.46 -13.13 -6.01
N VAL A 78 6.29 -12.47 -6.03
CA VAL A 78 5.02 -13.04 -5.55
C VAL A 78 4.37 -13.87 -6.66
N ARG A 79 4.72 -15.15 -6.75
CA ARG A 79 4.00 -16.12 -7.59
C ARG A 79 2.84 -16.74 -6.81
N ALA A 80 1.85 -15.93 -6.45
CA ALA A 80 0.69 -16.40 -5.72
C ALA A 80 -0.41 -16.85 -6.69
N HIS A 81 -0.34 -18.08 -7.16
CA HIS A 81 -1.39 -18.71 -7.98
C HIS A 81 -2.51 -19.31 -7.09
N GLY A 82 -2.98 -18.55 -6.11
CA GLY A 82 -3.88 -19.04 -5.05
C GLY A 82 -5.36 -18.70 -5.23
N SER A 83 -5.66 -17.54 -5.82
CA SER A 83 -7.03 -16.99 -5.91
C SER A 83 -7.50 -16.65 -7.33
N GLY A 84 -6.68 -16.93 -8.36
CA GLY A 84 -6.95 -16.51 -9.73
C GLY A 84 -6.70 -15.02 -10.01
N ILE A 85 -6.19 -14.28 -9.03
CA ILE A 85 -5.79 -12.87 -9.15
C ILE A 85 -4.27 -12.81 -9.18
N ASP A 86 -3.70 -12.13 -10.17
CA ASP A 86 -2.25 -11.99 -10.32
C ASP A 86 -1.71 -10.96 -9.30
N MET A 87 -1.24 -11.44 -8.14
CA MET A 87 -0.78 -10.60 -7.02
C MET A 87 0.59 -9.92 -7.27
N LEU A 88 1.01 -9.83 -8.53
CA LEU A 88 2.26 -9.18 -8.95
C LEU A 88 2.22 -7.65 -8.78
N SER A 89 1.05 -7.06 -8.52
CA SER A 89 0.87 -5.63 -8.38
C SER A 89 -0.02 -5.26 -7.20
N ALA A 90 0.11 -4.04 -6.70
CA ALA A 90 -0.84 -3.43 -5.78
C ALA A 90 -1.12 -1.98 -6.17
N CYS A 91 -2.38 -1.57 -6.06
CA CYS A 91 -2.73 -0.15 -5.99
C CYS A 91 -2.83 0.27 -4.53
N VAL A 92 -2.38 1.47 -4.24
CA VAL A 92 -2.68 2.12 -2.97
C VAL A 92 -3.45 3.39 -3.21
N LYS A 93 -4.63 3.47 -2.62
CA LYS A 93 -5.41 4.70 -2.58
C LYS A 93 -5.41 5.27 -1.17
N LYS A 94 -5.28 6.59 -1.07
CA LYS A 94 -5.49 7.28 0.19
C LYS A 94 -6.99 7.43 0.42
N ASP A 95 -7.45 6.98 1.57
CA ASP A 95 -8.80 7.16 2.05
C ASP A 95 -8.76 7.87 3.40
N TRP A 96 -9.09 9.16 3.38
CA TRP A 96 -9.09 10.04 4.54
C TRP A 96 -7.74 10.15 5.26
N PHE A 97 -7.51 9.38 6.33
CA PHE A 97 -6.25 9.33 7.09
C PHE A 97 -5.46 8.03 6.87
N PHE A 98 -6.00 7.10 6.09
CA PHE A 98 -5.44 5.76 5.92
C PHE A 98 -5.10 5.49 4.46
N TYR A 99 -4.16 4.58 4.25
CA TYR A 99 -3.85 4.04 2.94
C TYR A 99 -4.49 2.66 2.83
N LYS A 100 -5.29 2.47 1.78
CA LYS A 100 -5.90 1.19 1.44
C LYS A 100 -5.13 0.60 0.26
N ALA A 101 -4.58 -0.60 0.47
CA ALA A 101 -3.92 -1.36 -0.57
C ALA A 101 -4.87 -2.41 -1.15
N GLU A 102 -4.91 -2.50 -2.47
CA GLU A 102 -5.63 -3.53 -3.23
C GLU A 102 -4.60 -4.29 -4.07
N LEU A 103 -4.57 -5.61 -3.95
CA LEU A 103 -3.64 -6.49 -4.66
C LEU A 103 -4.26 -6.94 -6.00
N GLY A 104 -3.46 -7.03 -7.05
CA GLY A 104 -3.89 -7.47 -8.38
C GLY A 104 -4.61 -6.39 -9.19
N CYS A 105 -3.97 -5.24 -9.35
CA CYS A 105 -4.54 -4.06 -10.01
C CYS A 105 -4.32 -3.99 -11.53
N TYR A 106 -3.80 -5.06 -12.13
CA TYR A 106 -3.53 -5.16 -13.56
C TYR A 106 -4.47 -6.14 -14.25
#